data_AF-A0A929JW33-F1
#
_entry.id   AF-A0A929JW33-F1
#
_cell.length_a   1.000
_cell.length_b   1.000
_cell.length_c   1.000
_cell.angle_alpha   90.00
_cell.angle_beta   90.00
_cell.angle_gamma   90.00
#
_symmetry.space_group_name_H-M   'P 1'
#
loop_
_entity.id
_entity.type
_entity.pdbx_description
1 polymer ?
#
loop_
_entity_poly.entity_id
_entity_poly.type
_entity_poly.pdbx_seq_one_letter_code
_entity_poly.pdbx_strand_id
1 'polypeptide(L)'
;MTVKRGQILELRIERLTYGGRGLARVNGFTVFVERTAPGDVVRARVFRKKKNHAEARVVDLITPSPFRVEPTCRYSGFCGGCPWQFLEYEKQLLFKEEHVVESLEHIGQLRGVRVLPAIPSEKRFEYRNKMEFSFSDRRWLLPEELSRAEISRDFALGL
;
A
#
# COMPACT_ATOMS: atom_id res chain seq x y z
N MET A 1 -13.63 -14.58 -17.50
CA MET A 1 -12.17 -14.76 -17.66
C MET A 1 -11.54 -15.13 -16.33
N THR A 2 -10.73 -16.18 -16.27
CA THR A 2 -10.08 -16.64 -15.03
C THR A 2 -8.75 -15.92 -14.83
N VAL A 3 -8.57 -15.25 -13.69
CA VAL A 3 -7.31 -14.58 -13.30
C VAL A 3 -6.21 -15.62 -13.10
N LYS A 4 -5.04 -15.43 -13.74
CA LYS A 4 -3.87 -16.33 -13.67
C LYS A 4 -2.65 -15.65 -13.04
N ARG A 5 -1.77 -16.45 -12.42
CA ARG A 5 -0.46 -15.96 -11.94
C ARG A 5 0.39 -15.49 -13.14
N GLY A 6 1.08 -14.38 -12.98
CA GLY A 6 1.92 -13.75 -14.00
C GLY A 6 1.15 -12.83 -14.95
N GLN A 7 -0.18 -12.90 -14.98
CA GLN A 7 -1.03 -12.06 -15.81
C GLN A 7 -0.91 -10.58 -15.39
N ILE A 8 -0.86 -9.70 -16.37
CA ILE A 8 -1.00 -8.25 -16.17
C ILE A 8 -2.45 -7.87 -16.45
N LEU A 9 -3.05 -7.12 -15.53
CA LEU A 9 -4.43 -6.67 -15.60
C LEU A 9 -4.46 -5.16 -15.46
N GLU A 10 -5.29 -4.50 -16.25
CA GLU A 10 -5.68 -3.12 -15.96
C GLU A 10 -6.79 -3.14 -14.91
N LEU A 11 -6.56 -2.47 -13.78
CA LEU A 11 -7.43 -2.50 -12.61
C LEU A 11 -7.73 -1.08 -12.17
N ARG A 12 -9.01 -0.80 -11.92
CA ARG A 12 -9.44 0.38 -11.16
C ARG A 12 -9.56 -0.02 -9.70
N ILE A 13 -8.92 0.75 -8.83
CA ILE A 13 -8.91 0.50 -7.39
C ILE A 13 -10.16 1.14 -6.78
N GLU A 14 -10.99 0.30 -6.16
CA GLU A 14 -12.29 0.70 -5.62
C GLU A 14 -12.16 1.29 -4.22
N ARG A 15 -11.35 0.65 -3.36
CA ARG A 15 -11.19 1.01 -1.94
C ARG A 15 -9.89 0.46 -1.35
N LEU A 16 -9.55 0.88 -0.14
CA LEU A 16 -8.45 0.31 0.66
C LEU A 16 -8.99 -0.69 1.66
N THR A 17 -8.34 -1.84 1.76
CA THR A 17 -8.64 -2.80 2.82
C THR A 17 -7.72 -2.62 4.00
N TYR A 18 -8.10 -3.22 5.13
CA TYR A 18 -7.21 -3.40 6.27
C TYR A 18 -5.84 -3.93 5.83
N GLY A 19 -4.77 -3.34 6.35
CA GLY A 19 -3.39 -3.61 5.93
C GLY A 19 -2.91 -2.81 4.71
N GLY A 20 -3.71 -1.89 4.17
CA GLY A 20 -3.27 -0.86 3.23
C GLY A 20 -3.12 -1.30 1.77
N ARG A 21 -3.73 -2.42 1.39
CA ARG A 21 -3.81 -2.86 -0.02
C ARG A 21 -5.07 -2.30 -0.65
N GLY A 22 -4.99 -1.90 -1.91
CA GLY A 22 -6.16 -1.56 -2.71
C GLY A 22 -6.93 -2.82 -3.10
N LEU A 23 -8.23 -2.69 -3.24
CA LEU A 23 -9.13 -3.74 -3.73
C LEU A 23 -9.68 -3.35 -5.09
N ALA A 24 -9.58 -4.27 -6.04
CA ALA A 24 -10.23 -4.20 -7.33
C ALA A 24 -10.99 -5.51 -7.60
N ARG A 25 -11.99 -5.46 -8.48
CA ARG A 25 -12.72 -6.65 -8.92
C ARG A 25 -12.60 -6.85 -10.42
N VAL A 26 -12.37 -8.10 -10.81
CA VAL A 26 -12.38 -8.53 -12.22
C VAL A 26 -13.47 -9.59 -12.38
N ASN A 27 -14.59 -9.21 -12.99
CA ASN A 27 -15.76 -10.10 -13.12
C ASN A 27 -16.18 -10.73 -11.78
N GLY A 28 -16.24 -9.93 -10.72
CA GLY A 28 -16.55 -10.37 -9.36
C GLY A 28 -15.39 -11.00 -8.58
N PHE A 29 -14.29 -11.37 -9.25
CA PHE A 29 -13.11 -11.93 -8.59
C PHE A 29 -12.27 -10.84 -7.91
N THR A 30 -11.94 -11.03 -6.64
CA THR A 30 -11.22 -10.01 -5.83
C THR A 30 -9.72 -10.03 -6.11
N VAL A 31 -9.14 -8.87 -6.37
CA VAL A 31 -7.70 -8.68 -6.56
C VAL A 31 -7.21 -7.62 -5.58
N PHE A 32 -6.30 -8.00 -4.68
CA PHE A 32 -5.62 -7.07 -3.79
C PHE A 32 -4.36 -6.54 -4.47
N VAL A 33 -4.21 -5.22 -4.51
CA VAL A 33 -3.09 -4.55 -5.20
C VAL A 33 -2.27 -3.75 -4.19
N GLU A 34 -0.99 -4.08 -4.07
CA GLU A 34 -0.08 -3.39 -3.17
C GLU A 34 0.13 -1.92 -3.60
N ARG A 35 0.25 -1.00 -2.63
CA ARG A 35 0.66 0.41 -2.84
C ARG A 35 -0.22 1.20 -3.82
N THR A 36 -1.53 1.06 -3.66
CA THR A 36 -2.53 1.77 -4.45
C THR A 36 -3.46 2.58 -3.56
N ALA A 37 -4.13 3.56 -4.16
CA ALA A 37 -5.15 4.42 -3.57
C ALA A 37 -6.50 4.18 -4.26
N PRO A 38 -7.64 4.39 -3.58
CA PRO A 38 -8.95 4.36 -4.24
C PRO A 38 -9.01 5.41 -5.34
N GLY A 39 -9.48 5.03 -6.53
CA GLY A 39 -9.47 5.87 -7.72
C GLY A 39 -8.24 5.69 -8.63
N ASP A 40 -7.19 5.01 -8.18
CA ASP A 40 -6.08 4.65 -9.06
C ASP A 40 -6.57 3.75 -10.21
N VAL A 41 -6.04 3.97 -11.41
CA VAL A 41 -6.08 3.01 -12.52
C VAL A 41 -4.66 2.54 -12.77
N VAL A 42 -4.42 1.23 -12.67
CA VAL A 42 -3.08 0.63 -12.71
C VAL A 42 -3.01 -0.54 -13.67
N ARG A 43 -1.85 -0.76 -14.29
CA ARG A 43 -1.46 -2.09 -14.77
C ARG A 43 -0.82 -2.83 -13.60
N ALA A 44 -1.42 -3.93 -13.18
CA ALA A 44 -0.93 -4.71 -12.06
C ALA A 44 -0.63 -6.15 -12.49
N ARG A 45 0.54 -6.67 -12.09
CA ARG A 45 0.95 -8.05 -12.33
C ARG A 45 0.54 -8.93 -11.15
N VAL A 46 -0.25 -9.94 -11.42
CA VAL A 46 -0.66 -10.94 -10.43
C VAL A 46 0.54 -11.80 -10.06
N PHE A 47 1.01 -11.72 -8.81
CA PHE A 47 2.14 -12.53 -8.34
C PHE A 47 1.66 -13.76 -7.55
N ARG A 48 0.46 -13.73 -6.98
CA ARG A 48 -0.14 -14.84 -6.23
C ARG A 48 -1.62 -14.98 -6.57
N LYS A 49 -2.07 -16.20 -6.86
CA LYS A 49 -3.48 -16.53 -7.09
C LYS A 49 -3.92 -17.56 -6.06
N LYS A 50 -5.01 -17.28 -5.34
CA LYS A 50 -5.66 -18.21 -4.39
C LYS A 50 -7.03 -18.62 -4.93
N LYS A 51 -7.78 -19.42 -4.16
CA LYS A 51 -9.12 -19.90 -4.56
C LYS A 51 -10.09 -18.74 -4.81
N ASN A 52 -10.15 -17.78 -3.86
CA ASN A 52 -11.17 -16.73 -3.84
C ASN A 52 -10.65 -15.31 -4.15
N HIS A 53 -9.33 -15.13 -4.25
CA HIS A 53 -8.72 -13.84 -4.55
C HIS A 53 -7.34 -13.99 -5.19
N ALA A 54 -6.80 -12.90 -5.71
CA ALA A 54 -5.42 -12.78 -6.14
C ALA A 54 -4.74 -11.59 -5.44
N GLU A 55 -3.40 -11.61 -5.44
CA GLU A 55 -2.56 -10.52 -4.99
C GLU A 55 -1.68 -10.07 -6.18
N ALA A 56 -1.60 -8.77 -6.37
CA ALA A 56 -0.92 -8.14 -7.50
C ALA A 56 -0.05 -6.96 -7.05
N ARG A 57 0.96 -6.65 -7.85
CA ARG A 57 1.82 -5.47 -7.69
C ARG A 57 1.64 -4.55 -8.88
N VAL A 58 1.63 -3.25 -8.62
CA VAL A 58 1.63 -2.23 -9.67
C VAL A 58 2.88 -2.40 -10.52
N VAL A 59 2.68 -2.47 -11.83
CA VAL A 59 3.72 -2.34 -12.86
C VAL A 59 3.74 -0.89 -13.31
N ASP A 60 2.57 -0.33 -13.61
CA ASP A 60 2.42 1.07 -14.02
C ASP A 60 1.17 1.70 -13.42
N LEU A 61 1.27 2.98 -13.05
CA LEU A 61 0.15 3.82 -12.68
C LEU A 61 -0.33 4.56 -13.92
N ILE A 62 -1.49 4.18 -14.46
CA ILE A 62 -2.08 4.78 -15.67
C ILE A 62 -2.75 6.11 -15.32
N THR A 63 -3.58 6.11 -14.27
CA THR A 63 -4.24 7.31 -13.78
C THR A 63 -4.09 7.35 -12.27
N PRO A 64 -3.38 8.35 -11.71
CA PRO A 64 -3.30 8.53 -10.27
C PRO A 64 -4.66 8.94 -9.71
N SER A 65 -5.01 8.39 -8.55
CA SER A 65 -6.11 8.88 -7.74
C SER A 65 -5.91 10.37 -7.42
N PRO A 66 -6.98 11.16 -7.35
CA PRO A 66 -6.91 12.55 -6.89
C PRO A 66 -6.45 12.68 -5.43
N PHE A 67 -6.49 11.59 -4.66
CA PHE A 67 -6.09 11.58 -3.25
C PHE A 67 -4.59 11.32 -3.05
N ARG A 68 -3.83 11.24 -4.13
CA ARG A 68 -2.39 11.02 -4.07
C ARG A 68 -1.65 12.32 -3.79
N VAL A 69 -0.63 12.23 -2.96
CA VAL A 69 0.37 13.28 -2.72
C VAL A 69 1.76 12.73 -2.98
N GLU A 70 2.69 13.60 -3.32
CA GLU A 70 4.10 13.21 -3.44
C GLU A 70 4.66 12.87 -2.04
N PRO A 71 5.20 11.66 -1.82
CA PRO A 71 5.78 11.31 -0.53
C PRO A 71 7.01 12.16 -0.20
N THR A 72 7.08 12.66 1.03
CA THR A 72 8.26 13.44 1.49
C THR A 72 9.53 12.57 1.64
N CYS A 73 9.39 11.28 1.91
CA CYS A 73 10.53 10.37 2.08
C CYS A 73 10.91 9.71 0.76
N ARG A 74 12.17 9.86 0.34
CA ARG A 74 12.73 9.19 -0.85
C ARG A 74 12.65 7.65 -0.83
N TYR A 75 12.54 7.07 0.37
CA TYR A 75 12.43 5.62 0.55
C TYR A 75 10.97 5.13 0.61
N SER A 76 10.00 6.05 0.51
CA SER A 76 8.59 5.71 0.42
C SER A 76 8.35 4.79 -0.77
N GLY A 77 7.51 3.78 -0.59
CA GLY A 77 7.34 2.75 -1.62
C GLY A 77 8.52 1.78 -1.72
N PHE A 78 9.53 1.82 -0.85
CA PHE A 78 10.58 0.79 -0.79
C PHE A 78 10.71 0.22 0.61
N CYS A 79 10.89 1.07 1.63
CA CYS A 79 11.24 0.62 2.99
C CYS A 79 10.12 -0.01 3.79
N GLY A 80 8.87 0.13 3.35
CA GLY A 80 7.71 -0.43 4.05
C GLY A 80 7.35 0.26 5.37
N GLY A 81 8.18 1.19 5.87
CA GLY A 81 7.94 1.88 7.14
C GLY A 81 6.72 2.81 7.12
N CYS A 82 6.42 3.41 5.97
CA CYS A 82 5.26 4.28 5.78
C CYS A 82 4.41 3.76 4.60
N PRO A 83 3.34 2.99 4.86
CA PRO A 83 2.56 2.38 3.79
C PRO A 83 1.75 3.38 2.96
N TRP A 84 1.40 4.54 3.53
CA TRP A 84 0.42 5.49 2.97
C TRP A 84 0.95 6.91 2.80
N GLN A 85 2.27 7.13 2.79
CA GLN A 85 2.80 8.50 2.64
C GLN A 85 2.41 9.14 1.29
N PHE A 86 2.00 8.34 0.31
CA PHE A 86 1.46 8.79 -0.96
C PHE A 86 -0.02 9.20 -0.91
N LEU A 87 -0.69 9.15 0.25
CA LEU A 87 -2.10 9.54 0.41
C LEU A 87 -2.22 10.84 1.21
N GLU A 88 -3.15 11.69 0.81
CA GLU A 88 -3.60 12.84 1.60
C GLU A 88 -3.93 12.42 3.04
N TYR A 89 -3.50 13.21 4.02
CA TYR A 89 -3.59 12.84 5.43
C TYR A 89 -5.04 12.67 5.89
N GLU A 90 -5.92 13.54 5.41
CA GLU A 90 -7.35 13.54 5.68
C GLU A 90 -8.00 12.25 5.17
N LYS A 91 -7.53 11.73 4.03
CA LYS A 91 -7.97 10.43 3.50
C LYS A 91 -7.42 9.27 4.31
N GLN A 92 -6.19 9.37 4.83
CA GLN A 92 -5.66 8.35 5.75
C GLN A 92 -6.52 8.21 7.01
N LEU A 93 -7.05 9.32 7.55
CA LEU A 93 -7.95 9.31 8.70
C LEU A 93 -9.28 8.65 8.36
N LEU A 94 -9.91 9.09 7.26
CA LEU A 94 -11.16 8.51 6.77
C LEU A 94 -11.05 6.99 6.57
N PHE A 95 -10.00 6.52 5.91
CA PHE A 95 -9.82 5.09 5.66
C PHE A 95 -9.56 4.29 6.94
N LYS A 96 -8.94 4.88 7.97
CA LYS A 96 -8.81 4.23 9.28
C LYS A 96 -10.17 4.08 9.97
N GLU A 97 -11.02 5.10 9.88
CA GLU A 97 -12.39 5.04 10.41
C GLU A 97 -13.19 3.94 9.71
N GLU A 98 -13.14 3.90 8.37
CA GLU A 98 -13.79 2.86 7.57
C GLU A 98 -13.29 1.47 7.95
N HIS A 99 -11.99 1.28 8.20
CA HIS A 99 -11.44 -0.01 8.65
C HIS A 99 -11.98 -0.44 10.00
N VAL A 100 -12.21 0.50 10.94
CA VAL A 100 -12.84 0.19 12.23
C VAL A 100 -14.29 -0.23 12.02
N VAL A 101 -15.06 0.53 11.22
CA VAL A 101 -16.45 0.20 10.88
C VAL A 101 -16.53 -1.20 10.26
N GLU A 102 -15.77 -1.47 9.21
CA GLU A 102 -15.78 -2.76 8.52
C GLU A 102 -15.36 -3.91 9.45
N SER A 103 -14.42 -3.68 10.36
CA SER A 103 -13.98 -4.69 11.32
C SER A 103 -15.09 -5.02 12.33
N LEU A 104 -15.78 -4.00 12.86
CA LEU A 104 -16.90 -4.20 13.78
C LEU A 104 -18.05 -4.95 13.10
N GLU A 105 -18.38 -4.57 11.86
CA GLU A 105 -19.49 -5.18 11.13
C GLU A 105 -19.20 -6.62 10.67
N HIS A 106 -18.02 -6.88 10.12
CA HIS A 106 -17.71 -8.17 9.49
C HIS A 106 -17.07 -9.18 10.43
N ILE A 107 -16.25 -8.73 11.39
CA ILE A 107 -15.57 -9.61 12.35
C ILE A 107 -16.37 -9.64 13.65
N GLY A 108 -16.71 -8.47 14.17
CA GLY A 108 -17.48 -8.34 15.41
C GLY A 108 -18.96 -8.68 15.27
N GLN A 109 -19.50 -8.68 14.05
CA GLN A 109 -20.94 -8.82 13.77
C GLN A 109 -21.81 -7.75 14.45
N LEU A 110 -21.23 -6.59 14.74
CA LEU A 110 -21.91 -5.46 15.39
C LEU A 110 -22.24 -4.40 14.34
N ARG A 111 -23.51 -4.32 13.95
CA ARG A 111 -24.00 -3.34 12.97
C ARG A 111 -24.60 -2.12 13.64
N GLY A 112 -24.50 -0.96 13.00
CA GLY A 112 -25.07 0.29 13.50
C GLY A 112 -24.34 0.87 14.72
N VAL A 113 -23.16 0.35 15.05
CA VAL A 113 -22.31 0.95 16.10
C VAL A 113 -21.74 2.26 15.56
N ARG A 114 -21.92 3.34 16.33
CA ARG A 114 -21.33 4.64 16.01
C ARG A 114 -19.82 4.58 16.21
N VAL A 115 -19.07 4.65 15.11
CA VAL A 115 -17.61 4.90 15.13
C VAL A 115 -17.38 6.42 15.13
N LEU A 116 -16.54 6.89 16.04
CA LEU A 116 -16.16 8.29 16.11
C LEU A 116 -15.05 8.61 15.08
N PRO A 117 -14.93 9.87 14.64
CA PRO A 117 -13.84 10.28 13.76
C PRO A 117 -12.46 9.97 14.36
N ALA A 118 -11.50 9.64 13.50
CA ALA A 118 -10.13 9.38 13.88
C ALA A 118 -9.48 10.67 14.37
N ILE A 119 -8.87 10.60 15.55
CA ILE A 119 -8.16 11.74 16.13
C ILE A 119 -6.86 11.95 15.33
N PRO A 120 -6.64 13.13 14.72
CA PRO A 120 -5.42 13.42 13.99
C PRO A 120 -4.22 13.53 14.95
N SER A 121 -3.04 13.20 14.45
CA SER A 121 -1.78 13.48 15.13
C SER A 121 -1.47 14.97 15.06
N GLU A 122 -1.00 15.55 16.16
CA GLU A 122 -0.47 16.93 16.20
C GLU A 122 0.72 17.11 15.26
N LYS A 123 1.54 16.06 15.10
CA LYS A 123 2.69 16.01 14.20
C LYS A 123 2.51 14.92 13.15
N ARG A 124 2.47 15.31 11.87
CA ARG A 124 2.33 14.37 10.74
C ARG A 124 3.65 13.68 10.38
N PHE A 125 4.77 14.35 10.64
CA PHE A 125 6.13 13.85 10.42
C PHE A 125 6.94 13.94 11.71
N GLU A 126 8.04 13.20 11.77
CA GLU A 126 9.02 13.25 12.88
C GLU A 126 8.41 12.99 14.27
N TYR A 127 7.25 12.34 14.34
CA TYR A 127 6.54 12.08 15.58
C TYR A 127 7.07 10.84 16.33
N ARG A 128 7.82 9.96 15.65
CA ARG A 128 8.40 8.77 16.29
C ARG A 128 9.58 9.18 17.16
N ASN A 129 9.48 8.88 18.46
CA ASN A 129 10.54 9.11 19.44
C ASN A 129 11.55 7.94 19.54
N LYS A 130 11.28 6.82 18.86
CA LYS A 130 12.15 5.64 18.81
C LYS A 130 12.21 5.11 17.38
N MET A 131 13.41 4.74 16.95
CA MET A 131 13.67 4.04 15.70
C MET A 131 14.56 2.83 15.98
N GLU A 132 14.29 1.74 15.29
CA GLU A 132 15.11 0.52 15.31
C GLU A 132 15.61 0.30 13.90
N PHE A 133 16.92 0.06 13.78
CA PHE A 133 17.57 -0.17 12.50
C PHE A 133 18.12 -1.59 12.46
N SER A 134 17.86 -2.27 11.34
CA SER A 134 18.51 -3.53 11.00
C SER A 134 19.87 -3.27 10.37
N PHE A 135 20.79 -4.21 10.48
CA PHE A 135 22.10 -4.16 9.84
C PHE A 135 22.32 -5.42 9.00
N SER A 136 22.99 -5.28 7.87
CA SER A 136 23.36 -6.42 7.01
C SER A 136 24.70 -6.16 6.32
N ASP A 137 25.38 -7.23 5.91
CA ASP A 137 26.51 -7.23 4.98
C ASP A 137 26.06 -7.22 3.51
N ARG A 138 24.76 -7.06 3.25
CA ARG A 138 24.17 -6.97 1.91
C ARG A 138 23.25 -5.77 1.82
N ARG A 139 23.72 -4.73 1.14
CA ARG A 139 22.94 -3.50 0.90
C ARG A 139 21.80 -3.73 -0.08
N TRP A 140 20.61 -3.27 0.30
CA TRP A 140 19.49 -3.13 -0.62
C TRP A 140 19.69 -1.89 -1.52
N LEU A 141 19.57 -2.10 -2.83
CA LEU A 141 19.77 -1.05 -3.83
C LEU A 141 18.43 -0.52 -4.32
N LEU A 142 18.32 0.81 -4.39
CA LEU A 142 17.21 1.48 -5.06
C LEU A 142 17.23 1.18 -6.58
N PRO A 143 16.09 1.30 -7.28
CA PRO A 143 16.05 1.08 -8.73
C PRO A 143 17.07 1.89 -9.52
N GLU A 144 17.34 3.14 -9.12
CA GLU A 144 18.30 4.05 -9.76
C GLU A 144 19.76 3.68 -9.46
N GLU A 145 19.97 2.82 -8.46
CA GLU A 145 21.28 2.33 -8.03
C GLU A 145 21.65 1.01 -8.72
N LEU A 146 20.66 0.23 -9.17
CA LEU A 146 20.88 -1.08 -9.80
C LEU A 146 21.75 -1.02 -11.06
N SER A 147 21.71 0.09 -11.80
CA SER A 147 22.50 0.29 -13.02
C SER A 147 23.91 0.81 -12.76
N ARG A 148 24.27 1.13 -11.52
CA ARG A 148 25.58 1.70 -11.18
C ARG A 148 26.60 0.58 -10.97
N ALA A 149 27.65 0.57 -11.79
CA ALA A 149 28.69 -0.46 -11.74
C ALA A 149 29.53 -0.41 -10.44
N GLU A 150 29.79 0.79 -9.91
CA GLU A 150 30.73 1.01 -8.79
C GLU A 150 30.04 1.24 -7.44
N ILE A 151 28.80 0.79 -7.27
CA ILE A 151 28.12 0.93 -5.97
C ILE A 151 28.54 -0.17 -5.00
N SER A 152 28.98 0.21 -3.80
CA SER A 152 29.23 -0.76 -2.72
C SER A 152 27.92 -1.50 -2.38
N ARG A 153 28.01 -2.82 -2.26
CA ARG A 153 26.88 -3.72 -1.99
C ARG A 153 26.99 -4.39 -0.62
N ASP A 154 27.95 -3.94 0.19
CA ASP A 154 28.35 -4.61 1.42
C ASP A 154 27.47 -4.10 2.59
N PHE A 155 28.01 -3.26 3.47
CA PHE A 155 27.33 -2.79 4.66
C PHE A 155 26.02 -2.05 4.37
N ALA A 156 24.97 -2.45 5.10
CA ALA A 156 23.63 -1.90 5.03
C ALA A 156 23.15 -1.48 6.42
N LEU A 157 22.48 -0.33 6.49
CA LEU A 157 21.74 0.15 7.65
C LEU A 157 20.29 0.38 7.24
N GLY A 158 19.37 -0.34 7.86
CA GLY A 158 17.93 -0.30 7.56
C GLY A 158 17.54 -1.28 6.46
N LEU A 159 16.80 -0.77 5.48
CA LEU A 159 16.56 -1.50 4.22
C LEU A 159 17.89 -1.89 3.58
#